data_AF-A0A199V8M9-F1
#
_entry.id   AF-A0A199V8M9-F1
#
_cell.length_a   1.000
_cell.length_b   1.000
_cell.length_c   1.000
_cell.angle_alpha   90.00
_cell.angle_beta   90.00
_cell.angle_gamma   90.00
#
_symmetry.space_group_name_H-M   'P 1'
#
loop_
_entity.id
_entity.type
_entity.pdbx_description
1 polymer ?
#
loop_
_entity_poly.entity_id
_entity_poly.type
_entity_poly.pdbx_seq_one_letter_code
_entity_poly.pdbx_strand_id
1 'polypeptide(L)'
;MRGWVRRVYECAGERAVTVAGSPKLGVYGVDFGWGPPAKVEIVSAERTGALALAESRNGDGGIEVGVVLPRREMDVFVSFFASQLGHL
;
A
#
# COMPACT_ATOMS: atom_id res chain seq x y z
N MET A 1 11.75 20.62 18.70
CA MET A 1 11.35 19.55 17.76
C MET A 1 10.53 20.18 16.63
N ARG A 2 10.77 19.79 15.37
CA ARG A 2 10.21 20.45 14.18
C ARG A 2 8.68 20.27 14.14
N GLY A 3 7.93 21.32 13.81
CA GLY A 3 6.45 21.32 13.89
C GLY A 3 5.74 20.26 13.04
N TRP A 4 6.40 19.70 12.02
CA TRP A 4 5.85 18.61 11.21
C TRP A 4 5.68 17.30 12.00
N VAL A 5 6.56 17.03 12.97
CA VAL A 5 6.49 15.82 13.80
C VAL A 5 5.20 15.82 14.62
N ARG A 6 4.87 16.97 15.22
CA ARG A 6 3.64 17.13 16.00
C ARG A 6 2.39 16.86 15.15
N ARG A 7 2.36 17.39 13.93
CA ARG A 7 1.24 17.20 12.99
C ARG A 7 1.04 15.73 12.63
N VAL A 8 2.12 14.96 12.45
CA VAL A 8 2.04 13.52 12.20
C VAL A 8 1.42 12.79 13.40
N TYR A 9 1.79 13.16 14.62
CA TYR A 9 1.21 12.57 15.83
C TYR A 9 -0.27 12.94 16.04
N GLU A 10 -0.65 14.18 15.74
CA GLU A 10 -2.05 14.63 15.79
C GLU A 10 -2.92 13.86 14.79
N CYS A 11 -2.49 13.76 13.52
CA CYS A 11 -3.23 12.99 12.50
C CYS A 11 -3.32 11.50 12.84
N ALA A 12 -2.25 10.90 13.39
CA ALA A 12 -2.26 9.49 13.79
C ALA A 12 -3.33 9.18 14.86
N GLY A 13 -3.68 10.15 15.71
CA GLY A 13 -4.76 10.02 16.70
C GLY A 13 -6.17 10.07 16.10
N GLU A 14 -6.35 10.59 14.89
CA GLU A 14 -7.65 10.88 14.25
C GLU A 14 -8.00 9.90 13.11
N ARG A 15 -7.63 8.63 13.24
CA ARG A 15 -7.87 7.57 12.21
C ARG A 15 -7.18 7.85 10.87
N ALA A 16 -6.00 8.47 10.89
CA ALA A 16 -5.22 8.64 9.66
C ALA A 16 -4.84 7.28 9.05
N VAL A 17 -4.99 7.20 7.73
CA VAL A 17 -4.42 6.11 6.92
C VAL A 17 -3.00 6.52 6.55
N THR A 18 -2.04 5.64 6.82
CA THR A 18 -0.63 5.86 6.46
C THR A 18 -0.24 4.97 5.29
N VAL A 19 0.86 5.32 4.63
CA VAL A 19 1.36 4.61 3.45
C VAL A 19 2.82 4.24 3.67
N ALA A 20 3.16 3.01 3.29
CA ALA A 20 4.53 2.54 3.13
C ALA A 20 4.82 2.31 1.64
N GLY A 21 6.01 2.70 1.19
CA GLY A 21 6.40 2.60 -0.22
C GLY A 21 5.95 3.79 -1.07
N SER A 22 6.13 3.67 -2.38
CA SER A 22 5.75 4.67 -3.38
C SER A 22 5.83 4.05 -4.78
N PRO A 23 4.89 4.33 -5.70
CA PRO A 23 4.97 3.91 -7.10
C PRO A 23 6.18 4.46 -7.87
N LYS A 24 6.98 5.34 -7.25
CA LYS A 24 8.19 5.91 -7.85
C LYS A 24 9.48 5.20 -7.43
N LEU A 25 9.39 4.15 -6.59
CA LEU A 25 10.57 3.43 -6.13
C LEU A 25 11.12 2.46 -7.18
N GLY A 26 10.30 1.99 -8.13
CA GLY A 26 10.78 1.14 -9.23
C GLY A 26 11.27 -0.23 -8.75
N VAL A 27 10.67 -0.77 -7.68
CA VAL A 27 11.02 -2.05 -7.06
C VAL A 27 10.89 -3.24 -8.01
N TYR A 28 9.94 -3.22 -8.95
CA TYR A 28 9.81 -4.24 -10.00
C TYR A 28 10.89 -4.12 -11.10
N GLY A 29 11.64 -3.02 -11.15
CA GLY A 29 12.76 -2.84 -12.08
C GLY A 29 14.07 -3.51 -11.63
N VAL A 30 14.10 -4.11 -10.43
CA VAL A 30 15.30 -4.78 -9.89
C VAL A 30 15.48 -6.15 -10.56
N ASP A 31 16.58 -6.35 -11.26
CA ASP A 31 16.94 -7.64 -11.88
C ASP A 31 18.32 -8.11 -11.43
N PHE A 32 18.37 -9.31 -10.84
CA PHE A 32 19.60 -9.95 -10.37
C PHE A 32 20.18 -10.97 -11.38
N GLY A 33 19.61 -11.06 -12.58
CA GLY A 33 19.98 -12.01 -13.63
C GLY A 33 18.96 -13.13 -13.87
N TRP A 34 17.85 -13.13 -13.14
CA TRP A 34 16.74 -14.10 -13.30
C TRP A 34 15.45 -13.46 -13.82
N GLY A 35 15.51 -12.17 -14.20
CA GLY A 35 14.36 -11.37 -14.56
C GLY A 35 13.79 -10.59 -13.35
N PRO A 36 12.82 -9.71 -13.61
CA PRO A 36 12.22 -8.86 -12.60
C PRO A 36 11.38 -9.65 -11.59
N PRO A 37 11.10 -9.09 -10.40
CA PRO A 37 10.34 -9.77 -9.35
C PRO A 37 8.96 -10.19 -9.85
N ALA A 38 8.50 -11.37 -9.40
CA ALA A 38 7.14 -11.83 -9.67
C ALA A 38 6.10 -11.05 -8.83
N LYS A 39 6.47 -10.67 -7.60
CA LYS A 39 5.64 -9.91 -6.66
C LYS A 39 6.54 -9.16 -5.67
N VAL A 40 6.11 -7.97 -5.25
CA VAL A 40 6.73 -7.21 -4.14
C VAL A 40 5.71 -7.05 -3.01
N GLU A 41 6.14 -7.27 -1.78
CA GLU A 41 5.32 -7.12 -0.56
C GLU A 41 6.05 -6.29 0.49
N ILE A 42 5.35 -5.34 1.12
CA ILE A 42 5.87 -4.57 2.26
C ILE A 42 5.36 -5.21 3.54
N VAL A 43 6.06 -6.25 4.00
CA VAL A 43 5.62 -7.09 5.14
C VAL A 43 5.45 -6.29 6.44
N SER A 44 6.20 -5.20 6.62
CA SER A 44 6.08 -4.33 7.79
C SER A 44 4.72 -3.65 7.93
N ALA A 45 3.92 -3.62 6.86
CA ALA A 45 2.55 -3.09 6.86
C ALA A 45 1.62 -3.79 7.86
N GLU A 46 1.85 -5.09 8.15
CA GLU A 46 1.09 -5.83 9.15
C GLU A 46 1.19 -5.17 10.54
N ARG A 47 2.39 -4.72 10.91
CA ARG A 47 2.63 -4.09 12.21
C ARG A 47 2.18 -2.64 12.26
N THR A 48 2.34 -1.90 11.16
CA THR A 48 2.10 -0.46 11.13
C THR A 48 0.66 -0.10 10.76
N GLY A 49 -0.11 -1.04 10.18
CA GLY A 49 -1.42 -0.78 9.60
C GLY A 49 -1.36 0.14 8.37
N ALA A 50 -0.18 0.37 7.80
CA ALA A 50 -0.01 1.20 6.61
C ALA A 50 -0.46 0.47 5.34
N LEU A 51 -0.97 1.21 4.37
CA LEU A 51 -1.15 0.70 3.01
C LEU A 51 0.22 0.52 2.35
N ALA A 52 0.48 -0.63 1.77
CA ALA A 52 1.66 -0.86 0.94
C ALA A 52 1.41 -0.31 -0.47
N LEU A 53 2.31 0.51 -1.00
CA LEU A 53 2.23 1.03 -2.37
C LEU A 53 3.49 0.70 -3.17
N ALA A 54 3.28 0.21 -4.38
CA ALA A 54 4.30 0.00 -5.39
C ALA A 54 3.74 0.32 -6.79
N GLU A 55 4.61 0.48 -7.78
CA GLU A 55 4.18 0.54 -9.17
C GLU A 55 3.59 -0.81 -9.63
N SER A 56 2.71 -0.76 -10.63
CA SER A 56 2.25 -1.96 -11.31
C SER A 56 3.42 -2.68 -11.98
N ARG A 57 3.51 -3.99 -11.74
CA ARG A 57 4.49 -4.86 -12.40
C ARG A 57 4.45 -4.77 -13.92
N ASN A 58 3.28 -4.54 -14.51
CA ASN A 58 3.10 -4.59 -15.96
C ASN A 58 3.57 -3.32 -16.68
N GLY A 59 3.97 -2.28 -15.95
CA GLY A 59 4.40 -1.01 -16.56
C GLY A 59 3.26 -0.27 -17.29
N ASP A 60 2.01 -0.61 -17.00
CA ASP A 60 0.79 -0.02 -17.57
C ASP A 60 0.41 1.33 -16.92
N GLY A 61 1.28 1.88 -16.07
CA GLY A 61 1.02 3.08 -15.28
C GLY A 61 0.10 2.84 -14.08
N GLY A 62 -0.30 1.59 -13.82
CA GLY A 62 -1.08 1.22 -12.65
C GLY A 62 -0.28 1.28 -11.34
N ILE A 63 -1.00 1.09 -10.23
CA ILE A 63 -0.45 1.07 -8.87
C ILE A 63 -0.91 -0.22 -8.20
N GLU A 64 0.00 -0.90 -7.52
CA GLU A 64 -0.35 -1.98 -6.61
C GLU A 64 -0.56 -1.42 -5.20
N VAL A 65 -1.72 -1.75 -4.62
CA VAL A 65 -2.10 -1.39 -3.25
C VAL A 65 -2.23 -2.66 -2.42
N GLY A 66 -1.34 -2.82 -1.43
CA GLY A 66 -1.40 -3.89 -0.45
C GLY A 66 -2.11 -3.43 0.82
N VAL A 67 -3.05 -4.23 1.31
CA VAL A 67 -3.79 -4.05 2.56
C VAL A 67 -3.60 -5.27 3.45
N VAL A 68 -3.35 -5.05 4.74
CA VAL A 68 -3.28 -6.12 5.73
C VAL A 68 -4.36 -5.88 6.77
N LEU A 69 -5.35 -6.78 6.81
CA LEU A 69 -6.51 -6.68 7.69
C LEU A 69 -6.84 -8.07 8.28
N PRO A 70 -7.47 -8.14 9.46
CA PRO A 70 -8.07 -9.36 9.96
C PRO A 70 -9.01 -9.99 8.93
N ARG A 71 -9.11 -11.32 8.93
CA ARG A 71 -9.87 -12.10 7.93
C ARG A 71 -11.29 -11.58 7.70
N ARG A 72 -12.01 -11.21 8.76
CA ARG A 72 -13.39 -10.72 8.69
C ARG A 72 -13.48 -9.32 8.07
N GLU A 73 -12.53 -8.45 8.37
CA GLU A 73 -12.46 -7.09 7.81
C GLU A 73 -12.07 -7.14 6.34
N MET A 74 -11.19 -8.07 5.95
CA MET A 74 -10.83 -8.29 4.55
C MET A 74 -12.05 -8.71 3.70
N ASP A 75 -12.94 -9.57 4.21
CA ASP A 75 -14.19 -9.92 3.49
C ASP A 75 -15.04 -8.67 3.19
N VAL A 76 -15.22 -7.82 4.20
CA VAL A 76 -15.98 -6.58 4.07
C VAL A 76 -15.28 -5.64 3.09
N PHE A 77 -13.96 -5.46 3.22
CA PHE A 77 -13.16 -4.63 2.33
C PHE A 77 -13.30 -5.06 0.86
N VAL A 78 -13.14 -6.36 0.57
CA VAL A 78 -13.26 -6.88 -0.80
C VAL A 78 -14.66 -6.62 -1.37
N SER A 79 -15.71 -6.88 -0.58
CA SER A 79 -17.09 -6.64 -1.02
C SER A 79 -17.35 -5.17 -1.35
N PHE A 80 -16.87 -4.26 -0.48
CA PHE A 80 -17.00 -2.82 -0.66
C PHE A 80 -16.19 -2.34 -1.87
N PHE A 81 -14.92 -2.72 -1.95
CA PHE A 81 -14.02 -2.31 -3.03
C PHE A 81 -14.53 -2.74 -4.41
N ALA A 82 -14.99 -4.00 -4.54
CA ALA A 82 -15.58 -4.50 -5.78
C ALA A 82 -16.85 -3.73 -6.17
N SER A 83 -17.70 -3.38 -5.19
CA SER A 83 -18.89 -2.58 -5.45
C SER A 83 -18.56 -1.19 -6.00
N GLN A 84 -17.55 -0.52 -5.43
CA GLN A 84 -17.16 0.83 -5.83
C GLN A 84 -16.47 0.85 -7.21
N LEU A 85 -15.67 -0.17 -7.52
CA LEU A 85 -15.07 -0.31 -8.85
C LEU A 85 -16.10 -0.46 -9.96
N GLY A 86 -17.25 -1.09 -9.69
CA GLY A 86 -18.34 -1.20 -10.67
C GLY A 86 -19.04 0.12 -10.99
N HIS A 87 -18.74 1.19 -10.25
CA HIS A 87 -19.28 2.54 -10.45
C HIS A 87 -18.30 3.52 -11.12
N LEU A 88 -17.07 3.08 -11.42
CA LEU A 88 -16.06 3.81 -12.20
C LEU A 88 -16.10 3.40 -13.67
#